data_AF-A0A535UG01-F1
#
_entry.id   AF-A0A535UG01-F1
#
_cell.length_a   1.000
_cell.length_b   1.000
_cell.length_c   1.000
_cell.angle_alpha   90.00
_cell.angle_beta   90.00
_cell.angle_gamma   90.00
#
_symmetry.space_group_name_H-M   'P 1'
#
loop_
_entity.id
_entity.type
_entity.pdbx_description
1 polymer ?
#
loop_
_entity_poly.entity_id
_entity_poly.type
_entity_poly.pdbx_seq_one_letter_code
_entity_poly.pdbx_strand_id
1 'polypeptide(L)'
;MDFAPPYGGGEAASCHTVADTARITLLRVAGSFKGWQGDFQGFFLGLRMNNSKTYFDAHRRQYEDEVKAPMVALLADLEPEFGPAHLSRPNRDIRFAADKSPYKLNIYADARKGGYVALDAEGLVAAGGRYMMDAAQLAKFRAGIAADRSGTELAKIVAALRGKGYDVEGQELKRVPPPHPQDHPRGDLLRHKRLIYWKRWPIEPWIATAATRERIAKVWRDGADLNAWLARHLDSAKG
;
A
#
# COMPACT_ATOMS: atom_id res chain seq x y z
N MET A 1 -8.10 -7.86 -12.61
CA MET A 1 -8.33 -6.65 -11.80
C MET A 1 -6.95 -6.19 -11.38
N ASP A 2 -6.45 -5.11 -11.97
CA ASP A 2 -5.08 -4.65 -11.71
C ASP A 2 -5.02 -3.95 -10.35
N PHE A 3 -3.96 -4.21 -9.58
CA PHE A 3 -3.62 -3.37 -8.43
C PHE A 3 -3.14 -2.01 -8.95
N ALA A 4 -4.09 -1.09 -9.15
CA ALA A 4 -3.81 0.31 -9.42
C ALA A 4 -4.04 1.11 -8.13
N PRO A 5 -3.01 1.34 -7.29
CA PRO A 5 -3.11 2.40 -6.31
C PRO A 5 -3.27 3.72 -7.08
N PRO A 6 -4.12 4.65 -6.63
CA PRO A 6 -4.44 5.86 -7.37
C PRO A 6 -3.28 6.85 -7.31
N TYR A 7 -2.23 6.62 -8.11
CA TYR A 7 -1.15 7.56 -8.33
C TYR A 7 -1.14 8.00 -9.80
N GLY A 8 -1.73 9.17 -10.04
CA GLY A 8 -1.30 10.07 -11.11
C GLY A 8 -0.05 10.83 -10.63
N GLY A 9 0.91 11.03 -11.53
CA GLY A 9 2.30 11.42 -11.27
C GLY A 9 2.55 12.58 -10.29
N GLY A 10 3.71 12.51 -9.61
CA GLY A 10 4.31 13.62 -8.89
C GLY A 10 5.30 13.21 -7.79
N GLU A 11 6.57 13.09 -8.17
CA GLU A 11 7.78 13.38 -7.38
C GLU A 11 8.14 12.51 -6.14
N ALA A 12 9.31 11.86 -6.24
CA ALA A 12 10.08 11.38 -5.11
C ALA A 12 10.75 12.58 -4.42
N ALA A 13 10.38 12.88 -3.18
CA ALA A 13 11.08 13.84 -2.35
C ALA A 13 11.82 13.13 -1.21
N SER A 14 13.15 13.19 -1.29
CA SER A 14 14.08 12.79 -0.25
C SER A 14 13.94 13.66 1.00
N CYS A 15 14.22 13.02 2.13
CA CYS A 15 14.29 13.52 3.49
C CYS A 15 15.31 14.67 3.67
N HIS A 16 14.93 15.79 4.32
CA HIS A 16 15.59 16.34 5.53
C HIS A 16 14.89 17.59 6.10
N THR A 17 14.71 17.55 7.43
CA THR A 17 14.52 18.65 8.40
C THR A 17 13.34 19.61 8.29
N VAL A 18 12.33 19.37 9.14
CA VAL A 18 11.91 20.36 10.15
C VAL A 18 11.47 19.61 11.40
N ALA A 19 12.31 19.65 12.42
CA ALA A 19 11.97 19.25 13.77
C ALA A 19 11.06 20.31 14.43
N ASP A 20 10.28 19.88 15.42
CA ASP A 20 9.92 20.66 16.61
C ASP A 20 8.64 21.52 16.71
N THR A 21 7.54 21.26 15.98
CA THR A 21 6.26 21.93 16.36
C THR A 21 4.97 21.13 16.24
N ALA A 22 4.99 19.88 15.74
CA ALA A 22 3.80 19.02 15.74
C ALA A 22 3.79 17.99 16.90
N ARG A 23 4.48 18.31 18.00
CA ARG A 23 4.50 17.50 19.24
C ARG A 23 3.30 17.76 20.16
N ILE A 24 2.38 18.63 19.75
CA ILE A 24 1.22 19.03 20.56
C ILE A 24 -0.04 18.42 19.92
N THR A 25 -0.71 17.57 20.71
CA THR A 25 -1.96 16.84 20.41
C THR A 25 -1.83 15.50 19.68
N LEU A 26 -0.83 14.69 20.07
CA LEU A 26 -0.98 13.24 20.03
C LEU A 26 -1.33 12.76 21.45
N LEU A 27 -2.56 13.06 21.89
CA LEU A 27 -3.21 12.16 22.83
C LEU A 27 -3.11 10.77 22.19
N ARG A 28 -2.47 9.82 22.88
CA ARG A 28 -2.56 8.40 22.57
C ARG A 28 -4.03 8.09 22.25
N VAL A 29 -4.36 7.97 20.97
CA VAL A 29 -5.56 7.26 20.56
C VAL A 29 -5.24 5.82 20.91
N ALA A 30 -5.60 5.41 22.13
CA ALA A 30 -5.55 4.02 22.51
C ALA A 30 -6.40 3.27 21.48
N GLY A 31 -5.73 2.48 20.63
CA GLY A 31 -6.41 1.78 19.57
C GLY A 31 -7.55 0.91 20.13
N SER A 32 -8.68 0.97 19.43
CA SER A 32 -9.93 0.30 19.80
C SER A 32 -10.77 0.09 18.53
N PHE A 33 -10.10 -0.29 17.43
CA PHE A 33 -10.75 -0.43 16.13
C PHE A 33 -11.87 -1.47 16.20
N LYS A 34 -13.09 -1.07 15.83
CA LYS A 34 -14.29 -1.93 15.84
C LYS A 34 -14.80 -2.31 14.46
N GLY A 35 -14.10 -1.91 13.39
CA GLY A 35 -14.59 -2.02 12.02
C GLY A 35 -15.06 -0.68 11.45
N TRP A 36 -15.31 -0.66 10.14
CA TRP A 36 -16.05 0.44 9.50
C TRP A 36 -17.55 0.18 9.63
N GLN A 37 -18.16 0.75 10.68
CA GLN A 37 -19.55 0.47 11.08
C GLN A 37 -20.60 1.39 10.43
N GLY A 38 -20.17 2.55 9.91
CA GLY A 38 -21.05 3.50 9.21
C GLY A 38 -21.23 3.18 7.73
N ASP A 39 -21.91 4.06 7.02
CA ASP A 39 -22.17 3.98 5.58
C ASP A 39 -21.00 4.58 4.77
N PHE A 40 -19.80 4.03 4.94
CA PHE A 40 -18.63 4.43 4.14
C PHE A 40 -18.84 4.14 2.65
N GLN A 41 -19.61 3.10 2.32
CA GLN A 41 -19.89 2.71 0.94
C GLN A 41 -20.75 3.77 0.25
N GLY A 42 -21.83 4.23 0.90
CA GLY A 42 -22.67 5.32 0.42
C GLY A 42 -21.89 6.62 0.23
N PHE A 43 -20.96 6.94 1.15
CA PHE A 43 -20.06 8.09 0.98
C PHE A 43 -19.25 8.00 -0.33
N PHE A 44 -18.55 6.88 -0.57
CA PHE A 44 -17.71 6.74 -1.76
C PHE A 44 -18.53 6.62 -3.06
N LEU A 45 -19.71 5.99 -3.02
CA LEU A 45 -20.62 5.93 -4.17
C LEU A 45 -21.19 7.31 -4.50
N GLY A 46 -21.64 8.07 -3.51
CA GLY A 46 -22.11 9.43 -3.73
C GLY A 46 -21.01 10.37 -4.22
N LEU A 47 -19.79 10.25 -3.67
CA LEU A 47 -18.62 11.00 -4.14
C LEU A 47 -18.24 10.65 -5.58
N ARG A 48 -18.41 9.38 -5.99
CA ARG A 48 -18.20 8.95 -7.37
C ARG A 48 -19.21 9.60 -8.32
N MET A 49 -20.46 9.75 -7.90
CA MET A 49 -21.51 10.41 -8.69
C MET A 49 -21.35 11.94 -8.73
N ASN A 50 -20.82 12.54 -7.66
CA ASN A 50 -20.61 13.98 -7.56
C ASN A 50 -19.27 14.29 -6.86
N ASN A 51 -18.17 14.22 -7.60
CA ASN A 51 -16.85 14.54 -7.07
C ASN A 51 -16.62 16.06 -7.09
N SER A 52 -17.21 16.76 -6.14
CA SER A 52 -17.12 18.21 -6.01
C SER A 52 -16.88 18.63 -4.56
N LYS A 53 -16.33 19.84 -4.38
CA LYS A 53 -16.14 20.44 -3.05
C LYS A 53 -17.47 20.57 -2.30
N THR A 54 -18.53 20.94 -3.01
CA THR A 54 -19.87 21.07 -2.43
C THR A 54 -20.37 19.75 -1.86
N TYR A 55 -20.23 18.65 -2.61
CA TYR A 55 -20.61 17.32 -2.11
C TYR A 55 -19.77 16.93 -0.89
N PHE A 56 -18.45 17.07 -0.98
CA PHE A 56 -17.55 16.68 0.11
C PHE A 56 -17.82 17.49 1.38
N ASP A 57 -18.06 18.79 1.26
CA ASP A 57 -18.37 19.66 2.39
C ASP A 57 -19.70 19.28 3.06
N ALA A 58 -20.72 18.98 2.27
CA ALA A 58 -22.02 18.51 2.76
C ALA A 58 -21.93 17.16 3.50
N HIS A 59 -21.01 16.28 3.09
CA HIS A 59 -20.82 14.94 3.67
C HIS A 59 -19.55 14.85 4.53
N ARG A 60 -18.97 15.98 4.93
CA ARG A 60 -17.67 16.02 5.63
C ARG A 60 -17.70 15.24 6.93
N ARG A 61 -18.80 15.34 7.67
CA ARG A 61 -18.97 14.60 8.93
C ARG A 61 -19.00 13.10 8.71
N GLN A 62 -19.70 12.63 7.68
CA GLN A 62 -19.71 11.21 7.30
C GLN A 62 -18.29 10.72 6.96
N TYR A 63 -17.53 11.49 6.18
CA TYR A 63 -16.13 11.15 5.90
C TYR A 63 -15.27 11.06 7.17
N GLU A 64 -15.33 12.08 8.03
CA GLU A 64 -14.51 12.12 9.25
C GLU A 64 -14.89 10.99 10.22
N ASP A 65 -16.18 10.79 10.48
CA ASP A 65 -16.69 9.86 11.50
C ASP A 65 -16.70 8.41 11.01
N GLU A 66 -17.08 8.17 9.75
CA GLU A 66 -17.37 6.82 9.25
C GLU A 66 -16.29 6.24 8.34
N VAL A 67 -15.42 7.08 7.75
CA VAL A 67 -14.33 6.64 6.85
C VAL A 67 -12.97 6.79 7.51
N LYS A 68 -12.65 8.01 7.95
CA LYS A 68 -11.32 8.39 8.44
C LYS A 68 -11.08 7.97 9.89
N ALA A 69 -12.01 8.21 10.81
CA ALA A 69 -11.82 7.82 12.21
C ALA A 69 -11.58 6.31 12.40
N PRO A 70 -12.30 5.39 11.73
CA PRO A 70 -11.99 3.96 11.81
C PRO A 70 -10.63 3.61 11.20
N MET A 71 -10.22 4.25 10.09
CA MET A 71 -8.87 4.06 9.55
C MET A 71 -7.79 4.51 10.56
N VAL A 72 -7.96 5.65 11.22
CA VAL A 72 -7.03 6.14 12.25
C VAL A 72 -6.97 5.15 13.43
N ALA A 73 -8.12 4.66 13.90
CA ALA A 73 -8.17 3.69 14.98
C ALA A 73 -7.47 2.37 14.61
N LEU A 74 -7.67 1.89 13.38
CA LEU A 74 -6.99 0.70 12.85
C LEU A 74 -5.47 0.88 12.84
N LEU A 75 -4.98 2.02 12.37
CA LEU A 75 -3.54 2.29 12.29
C LEU A 75 -2.91 2.40 13.68
N ALA A 76 -3.60 3.02 14.64
CA ALA A 76 -3.15 3.08 16.03
C ALA A 76 -3.06 1.69 16.67
N ASP A 77 -4.01 0.80 16.35
CA ASP A 77 -4.02 -0.59 16.79
C ASP A 77 -2.88 -1.44 16.19
N LEU A 78 -2.47 -1.14 14.96
CA LEU A 78 -1.42 -1.85 14.22
C LEU A 78 -0.01 -1.28 14.48
N GLU A 79 0.08 -0.04 14.94
CA GLU A 79 1.35 0.67 15.18
C GLU A 79 2.34 -0.08 16.09
N PRO A 80 1.93 -0.74 17.20
CA PRO A 80 2.87 -1.45 18.07
C PRO A 80 3.70 -2.53 17.35
N GLU A 81 3.12 -3.17 16.32
CA GLU A 81 3.79 -4.21 15.56
C GLU A 81 4.43 -3.66 14.28
N PHE A 82 3.70 -2.83 13.53
CA PHE A 82 4.08 -2.41 12.18
C PHE A 82 4.70 -1.02 12.11
N GLY A 83 4.84 -0.36 13.26
CA GLY A 83 5.37 1.00 13.37
C GLY A 83 4.39 2.06 12.86
N PRO A 84 4.80 3.34 12.87
CA PRO A 84 3.94 4.44 12.50
C PRO A 84 3.52 4.32 11.02
N ALA A 85 2.30 4.77 10.74
CA ALA A 85 1.73 4.81 9.41
C ALA A 85 1.51 6.24 8.93
N HIS A 86 1.63 6.43 7.62
CA HIS A 86 1.26 7.66 6.95
C HIS A 86 -0.13 7.48 6.33
N LEU A 87 -1.07 8.34 6.74
CA LEU A 87 -2.44 8.36 6.23
C LEU A 87 -2.56 9.38 5.09
N SER A 88 -3.13 8.96 3.97
CA SER A 88 -3.37 9.84 2.84
C SER A 88 -4.42 10.92 3.13
N ARG A 89 -4.25 12.09 2.49
CA ARG A 89 -5.26 13.16 2.45
C ARG A 89 -6.35 12.81 1.43
N PRO A 90 -7.61 13.25 1.63
CA PRO A 90 -8.69 12.97 0.67
C PRO A 90 -8.50 13.67 -0.69
N ASN A 91 -7.81 14.81 -0.74
CA ASN A 91 -7.62 15.58 -1.97
C ASN A 91 -6.67 14.89 -2.96
N ARG A 92 -6.93 15.07 -4.27
CA ARG A 92 -6.05 14.67 -5.36
C ARG A 92 -5.14 15.82 -5.78
N ASP A 93 -3.92 15.50 -6.21
CA ASP A 93 -3.13 16.44 -7.00
C ASP A 93 -3.61 16.39 -8.45
N ILE A 94 -4.21 17.48 -8.92
CA ILE A 94 -4.86 17.56 -10.23
C ILE A 94 -4.17 18.52 -11.19
N ARG A 95 -3.01 19.11 -10.81
CA ARG A 95 -2.33 20.14 -11.61
C ARG A 95 -2.07 19.66 -13.04
N PHE A 96 -1.62 18.42 -13.17
CA PHE A 96 -1.27 17.79 -14.46
C PHE A 96 -2.19 16.63 -14.85
N ALA A 97 -3.26 16.38 -14.08
CA ALA A 97 -4.20 15.29 -14.37
C ALA A 97 -5.21 15.70 -15.45
N ALA A 98 -5.53 14.79 -16.38
CA ALA A 98 -6.63 14.98 -17.34
C ALA A 98 -7.98 14.98 -16.62
N ASP A 99 -8.17 14.06 -15.67
CA ASP A 99 -9.31 14.04 -14.76
C ASP A 99 -9.10 15.06 -13.62
N LYS A 100 -9.96 16.10 -13.61
CA LYS A 100 -9.92 17.20 -12.65
C LYS A 100 -10.74 16.97 -11.37
N SER A 101 -11.21 15.75 -11.12
CA SER A 101 -11.92 15.40 -9.89
C SER A 101 -11.08 15.73 -8.64
N PRO A 102 -11.56 16.56 -7.70
CA PRO A 102 -10.75 17.07 -6.59
C PRO A 102 -10.45 16.05 -5.47
N TYR A 103 -11.26 15.00 -5.32
CA TYR A 103 -11.12 14.04 -4.22
C TYR A 103 -10.85 12.60 -4.70
N LYS A 104 -10.13 11.84 -3.88
CA LYS A 104 -9.91 10.41 -4.05
C LYS A 104 -11.20 9.65 -3.75
N LEU A 105 -11.44 8.57 -4.49
CA LEU A 105 -12.55 7.63 -4.24
C LEU A 105 -12.17 6.48 -3.30
N ASN A 106 -11.07 6.67 -2.55
CA ASN A 106 -10.60 5.74 -1.53
C ASN A 106 -9.91 6.51 -0.40
N ILE A 107 -9.75 5.83 0.73
CA ILE A 107 -8.82 6.22 1.79
C ILE A 107 -7.75 5.14 1.89
N TYR A 108 -6.49 5.54 2.04
CA TYR A 108 -5.40 4.58 2.19
C TYR A 108 -4.31 5.06 3.13
N ALA A 109 -3.54 4.12 3.65
CA ALA A 109 -2.38 4.37 4.48
C ALA A 109 -1.25 3.38 4.20
N ASP A 110 -0.02 3.79 4.51
CA ASP A 110 1.18 2.98 4.43
C ASP A 110 1.90 2.93 5.78
N ALA A 111 2.13 1.73 6.31
CA ALA A 111 2.80 1.49 7.60
C ALA A 111 4.29 1.15 7.39
N ARG A 112 5.19 1.77 8.16
CA ARG A 112 6.64 1.70 7.96
C ARG A 112 7.22 0.28 7.88
N LYS A 113 6.79 -0.62 8.77
CA LYS A 113 7.23 -2.03 8.82
C LYS A 113 6.13 -3.02 8.40
N GLY A 114 4.93 -2.52 8.13
CA GLY A 114 3.81 -3.33 7.65
C GLY A 114 3.71 -3.26 6.14
N GLY A 115 2.63 -2.64 5.70
CA GLY A 115 2.37 -2.46 4.29
C GLY A 115 1.30 -1.40 4.04
N TYR A 116 0.63 -1.56 2.91
CA TYR A 116 -0.42 -0.69 2.43
C TYR A 116 -1.80 -1.25 2.82
N VAL A 117 -2.72 -0.37 3.20
CA VAL A 117 -4.15 -0.66 3.34
C VAL A 117 -4.96 0.40 2.61
N ALA A 118 -6.00 0.01 1.88
CA ALA A 118 -6.94 0.92 1.26
C ALA A 118 -8.39 0.42 1.38
N LEU A 119 -9.31 1.36 1.53
CA LEU A 119 -10.75 1.12 1.52
C LEU A 119 -11.41 2.04 0.49
N ASP A 120 -12.32 1.48 -0.31
CA ASP A 120 -13.18 2.20 -1.25
C ASP A 120 -14.62 1.64 -1.22
N ALA A 121 -15.48 2.08 -2.15
CA ALA A 121 -16.86 1.59 -2.26
C ALA A 121 -16.99 0.10 -2.61
N GLU A 122 -15.93 -0.51 -3.16
CA GLU A 122 -15.94 -1.87 -3.69
C GLU A 122 -15.31 -2.87 -2.73
N GLY A 123 -14.38 -2.43 -1.87
CA GLY A 123 -13.64 -3.37 -1.05
C GLY A 123 -12.56 -2.79 -0.16
N LEU A 124 -11.88 -3.73 0.49
CA LEU A 124 -10.66 -3.51 1.26
C LEU A 124 -9.49 -4.17 0.53
N VAL A 125 -8.35 -3.47 0.48
CA VAL A 125 -7.08 -3.99 -0.02
C VAL A 125 -6.06 -3.94 1.10
N ALA A 126 -5.31 -5.04 1.27
CA ALA A 126 -4.08 -5.06 2.05
C ALA A 126 -2.93 -5.53 1.14
N ALA A 127 -1.80 -4.84 1.19
CA ALA A 127 -0.67 -5.09 0.30
C ALA A 127 0.68 -4.79 0.96
N GLY A 128 1.77 -5.15 0.30
CA GLY A 128 3.12 -4.77 0.68
C GLY A 128 4.10 -4.94 -0.48
N GLY A 129 5.40 -4.81 -0.18
CA GLY A 129 6.48 -4.87 -1.16
C GLY A 129 7.00 -3.49 -1.58
N ARG A 130 7.43 -3.36 -2.83
CA ARG A 130 7.99 -2.14 -3.40
C ARG A 130 7.28 -1.83 -4.72
N TYR A 131 6.39 -0.84 -4.66
CA TYR A 131 5.59 -0.39 -5.81
C TYR A 131 6.38 0.51 -6.76
N MET A 132 7.24 1.38 -6.22
CA MET A 132 8.16 2.22 -6.98
C MET A 132 9.59 1.85 -6.63
N MET A 133 10.42 1.72 -7.66
CA MET A 133 11.87 1.61 -7.54
C MET A 133 12.50 2.62 -8.49
N ASP A 134 13.46 3.40 -8.02
CA ASP A 134 14.28 4.21 -8.91
C ASP A 134 15.23 3.31 -9.74
N ALA A 135 15.98 3.92 -10.67
CA ALA A 135 16.88 3.17 -11.55
C ALA A 135 17.97 2.40 -10.78
N ALA A 136 18.50 2.98 -9.69
CA ALA A 136 19.55 2.36 -8.90
C ALA A 136 19.00 1.17 -8.08
N GLN A 137 17.83 1.33 -7.48
CA GLN A 137 17.11 0.26 -6.80
C GLN A 137 16.75 -0.85 -7.78
N LEU A 138 16.25 -0.53 -8.97
CA LEU A 138 15.89 -1.54 -9.97
C LEU A 138 17.11 -2.33 -10.47
N ALA A 139 18.28 -1.69 -10.57
CA ALA A 139 19.54 -2.37 -10.87
C ALA A 139 19.94 -3.33 -9.75
N LYS A 140 19.91 -2.89 -8.48
CA LYS A 140 20.16 -3.75 -7.31
C LYS A 140 19.17 -4.91 -7.22
N PHE A 141 17.89 -4.65 -7.51
CA PHE A 141 16.83 -5.65 -7.52
C PHE A 141 17.16 -6.78 -8.49
N ARG A 142 17.50 -6.44 -9.74
CA ARG A 142 17.87 -7.42 -10.76
C ARG A 142 19.16 -8.16 -10.44
N ALA A 143 20.16 -7.48 -9.89
CA ALA A 143 21.38 -8.13 -9.41
C ALA A 143 21.07 -9.17 -8.31
N GLY A 144 20.21 -8.82 -7.36
CA GLY A 144 19.73 -9.71 -6.30
C GLY A 144 18.94 -10.91 -6.85
N ILE A 145 18.11 -10.71 -7.88
CA ILE A 145 17.41 -11.81 -8.57
C ILE A 145 18.39 -12.70 -9.34
N ALA A 146 19.39 -12.14 -10.00
CA ALA A 146 20.33 -12.88 -10.83
C ALA A 146 21.25 -13.77 -10.01
N ALA A 147 21.71 -13.32 -8.84
CA ALA A 147 22.56 -14.11 -7.95
C ALA A 147 21.85 -15.38 -7.44
N ASP A 148 22.56 -16.50 -7.38
CA ASP A 148 21.95 -17.81 -7.11
C ASP A 148 21.30 -17.91 -5.74
N ARG A 149 21.98 -17.46 -4.69
CA ARG A 149 21.47 -17.55 -3.31
C ARG A 149 20.25 -16.65 -3.11
N SER A 150 20.39 -15.35 -3.34
CA SER A 150 19.32 -14.36 -3.10
C SER A 150 18.16 -14.52 -4.08
N GLY A 151 18.44 -14.88 -5.34
CA GLY A 151 17.41 -15.12 -6.34
C GLY A 151 16.59 -16.37 -6.06
N THR A 152 17.23 -17.46 -5.61
CA THR A 152 16.52 -18.68 -5.19
C THR A 152 15.69 -18.44 -3.93
N GLU A 153 16.22 -17.67 -2.97
CA GLU A 153 15.47 -17.23 -1.80
C GLU A 153 14.20 -16.44 -2.21
N LEU A 154 14.34 -15.43 -3.07
CA LEU A 154 13.20 -14.64 -3.53
C LEU A 154 12.15 -15.48 -4.25
N ALA A 155 12.58 -16.41 -5.12
CA ALA A 155 11.67 -17.29 -5.83
C ALA A 155 10.83 -18.15 -4.86
N LYS A 156 11.45 -18.66 -3.78
CA LYS A 156 10.74 -19.39 -2.72
C LYS A 156 9.76 -18.51 -1.97
N ILE A 157 10.14 -17.28 -1.61
CA ILE A 157 9.26 -16.32 -0.94
C ILE A 157 8.03 -16.01 -1.81
N VAL A 158 8.23 -15.73 -3.10
CA VAL A 158 7.14 -15.44 -4.04
C VAL A 158 6.23 -16.65 -4.22
N ALA A 159 6.80 -17.86 -4.35
CA ALA A 159 6.01 -19.09 -4.43
C ALA A 159 5.17 -19.32 -3.17
N ALA A 160 5.74 -19.08 -1.98
CA ALA A 160 5.03 -19.21 -0.72
C ALA A 160 3.86 -18.21 -0.60
N LEU A 161 4.06 -16.95 -1.02
CA LEU A 161 2.99 -15.96 -1.05
C LEU A 161 1.85 -16.36 -2.00
N ARG A 162 2.19 -16.81 -3.21
CA ARG A 162 1.20 -17.32 -4.17
C ARG A 162 0.45 -18.54 -3.61
N GLY A 163 1.16 -19.45 -2.95
CA GLY A 163 0.56 -20.61 -2.28
C GLY A 163 -0.41 -20.26 -1.15
N LYS A 164 -0.22 -19.10 -0.49
CA LYS A 164 -1.16 -18.54 0.50
C LYS A 164 -2.34 -17.78 -0.14
N GLY A 165 -2.41 -17.74 -1.47
CA GLY A 165 -3.46 -17.05 -2.22
C GLY A 165 -3.31 -15.54 -2.26
N TYR A 166 -2.07 -15.05 -2.32
CA TYR A 166 -1.76 -13.65 -2.61
C TYR A 166 -1.42 -13.47 -4.08
N ASP A 167 -1.90 -12.37 -4.66
CA ASP A 167 -1.44 -11.91 -5.96
C ASP A 167 -0.05 -11.29 -5.79
N VAL A 168 0.90 -11.71 -6.64
CA VAL A 168 2.25 -11.15 -6.69
C VAL A 168 2.49 -10.58 -8.08
N GLU A 169 2.61 -9.26 -8.14
CA GLU A 169 2.57 -8.49 -9.38
C GLU A 169 3.80 -7.58 -9.57
N GLY A 170 3.88 -7.01 -10.77
CA GLY A 170 4.87 -6.02 -11.15
C GLY A 170 5.67 -6.37 -12.40
N GLN A 171 5.33 -7.48 -13.06
CA GLN A 171 5.84 -7.85 -14.37
C GLN A 171 5.34 -6.85 -15.43
N GLU A 172 6.22 -5.96 -15.87
CA GLU A 172 5.90 -4.97 -16.90
C GLU A 172 6.67 -5.20 -18.20
N LEU A 173 7.77 -5.96 -18.15
CA LEU A 173 8.59 -6.24 -19.31
C LEU A 173 8.10 -7.51 -20.01
N LYS A 174 8.01 -7.44 -21.34
CA LYS A 174 7.71 -8.60 -22.20
C LYS A 174 8.88 -9.58 -22.31
N ARG A 175 10.12 -9.08 -22.20
CA ARG A 175 11.38 -9.84 -22.36
C ARG A 175 12.27 -9.65 -21.15
N VAL A 176 13.14 -10.62 -20.89
CA VAL A 176 14.17 -10.50 -19.84
C VAL A 176 15.09 -9.33 -20.22
N PRO A 177 15.33 -8.35 -19.33
CA PRO A 177 16.18 -7.23 -19.65
C PRO A 177 17.67 -7.66 -19.69
N PRO A 178 18.50 -7.05 -20.57
CA PRO A 178 19.95 -7.22 -20.53
C PRO A 178 20.54 -6.85 -19.15
N PRO A 179 21.71 -7.40 -18.77
CA PRO A 179 22.54 -8.34 -19.54
C PRO A 179 22.12 -9.82 -19.39
N HIS A 180 20.96 -10.11 -18.81
CA HIS A 180 20.57 -11.48 -18.48
C HIS A 180 20.08 -12.26 -19.71
N PRO A 181 20.38 -13.57 -19.80
CA PRO A 181 19.93 -14.39 -20.91
C PRO A 181 18.40 -14.59 -20.87
N GLN A 182 17.77 -14.78 -22.03
CA GLN A 182 16.29 -14.87 -22.11
C GLN A 182 15.72 -16.13 -21.44
N ASP A 183 16.51 -17.19 -21.35
CA ASP A 183 16.22 -18.47 -20.69
C ASP A 183 16.68 -18.53 -19.22
N HIS A 184 17.02 -17.39 -18.62
CA HIS A 184 17.43 -17.33 -17.22
C HIS A 184 16.37 -18.01 -16.32
N PRO A 185 16.76 -18.87 -15.36
CA PRO A 185 15.82 -19.66 -14.55
C PRO A 185 14.85 -18.81 -13.73
N ARG A 186 15.18 -17.54 -13.50
CA ARG A 186 14.37 -16.54 -12.79
C ARG A 186 13.89 -15.41 -13.72
N GLY A 187 13.79 -15.68 -15.03
CA GLY A 187 13.45 -14.71 -16.06
C GLY A 187 12.15 -13.96 -15.81
N ASP A 188 11.13 -14.65 -15.26
CA ASP A 188 9.86 -14.03 -14.89
C ASP A 188 10.03 -12.94 -13.83
N LEU A 189 10.84 -13.18 -12.79
CA LEU A 189 11.14 -12.18 -11.77
C LEU A 189 11.97 -11.01 -12.34
N LEU A 190 12.91 -11.28 -13.26
CA LEU A 190 13.71 -10.22 -13.89
C LEU A 190 12.89 -9.24 -14.74
N ARG A 191 11.72 -9.67 -15.21
CA ARG A 191 10.77 -8.84 -15.98
C ARG A 191 9.97 -7.87 -15.10
N HIS A 192 10.09 -7.97 -13.78
CA HIS A 192 9.43 -7.08 -12.85
C HIS A 192 10.13 -5.72 -12.77
N LYS A 193 9.35 -4.64 -12.77
CA LYS A 193 9.83 -3.27 -12.47
C LYS A 193 9.45 -2.82 -11.05
N ARG A 194 8.55 -3.56 -10.43
CA ARG A 194 8.11 -3.44 -9.05
C ARG A 194 7.84 -4.86 -8.54
N LEU A 195 7.83 -5.07 -7.23
CA LEU A 195 7.46 -6.36 -6.69
C LEU A 195 6.57 -6.14 -5.48
N ILE A 196 5.29 -6.42 -5.68
CA ILE A 196 4.26 -6.21 -4.68
C ILE A 196 3.50 -7.51 -4.46
N TYR A 197 2.97 -7.65 -3.26
CA TYR A 197 1.97 -8.67 -2.95
C TYR A 197 0.72 -7.97 -2.44
N TRP A 198 -0.45 -8.51 -2.77
CA TRP A 198 -1.70 -7.91 -2.31
C TRP A 198 -2.82 -8.94 -2.20
N LYS A 199 -3.85 -8.53 -1.47
CA LYS A 199 -5.14 -9.21 -1.38
C LYS A 199 -6.24 -8.17 -1.35
N ARG A 200 -7.28 -8.37 -2.16
CA ARG A 200 -8.50 -7.58 -2.12
C ARG A 200 -9.67 -8.44 -1.71
N TRP A 201 -10.53 -7.85 -0.89
CA TRP A 201 -11.81 -8.42 -0.54
C TRP A 201 -12.92 -7.47 -0.97
N PRO A 202 -14.03 -7.99 -1.52
CA PRO A 202 -15.22 -7.19 -1.70
C PRO A 202 -15.77 -6.73 -0.34
N ILE A 203 -16.75 -5.82 -0.35
CA ILE A 203 -17.46 -5.45 0.86
C ILE A 203 -18.18 -6.66 1.45
N GLU A 204 -17.77 -7.05 2.66
CA GLU A 204 -18.33 -8.19 3.41
C GLU A 204 -18.56 -7.79 4.87
N PRO A 205 -19.49 -8.44 5.60
CA PRO A 205 -19.90 -8.03 6.95
C PRO A 205 -18.75 -7.92 7.96
N TRP A 206 -17.68 -8.70 7.80
CA TRP A 206 -16.54 -8.66 8.72
C TRP A 206 -15.76 -7.34 8.64
N ILE A 207 -15.87 -6.57 7.55
CA ILE A 207 -15.23 -5.24 7.42
C ILE A 207 -15.72 -4.29 8.51
N ALA A 208 -16.99 -4.42 8.90
CA ALA A 208 -17.64 -3.68 9.99
C ALA A 208 -17.32 -4.24 11.39
N THR A 209 -16.32 -5.11 11.53
CA THR A 209 -15.92 -5.71 12.80
C THR A 209 -14.42 -5.55 13.09
N ALA A 210 -14.02 -5.80 14.34
CA ALA A 210 -12.61 -5.83 14.74
C ALA A 210 -11.78 -6.92 14.02
N ALA A 211 -12.43 -7.93 13.42
CA ALA A 211 -11.73 -8.99 12.68
C ALA A 211 -10.93 -8.47 11.47
N THR A 212 -11.30 -7.31 10.91
CA THR A 212 -10.56 -6.66 9.83
C THR A 212 -9.11 -6.38 10.19
N ARG A 213 -8.85 -5.99 11.45
CA ARG A 213 -7.50 -5.71 11.93
C ARG A 213 -6.59 -6.93 11.78
N GLU A 214 -7.05 -8.09 12.26
CA GLU A 214 -6.26 -9.32 12.19
C GLU A 214 -6.07 -9.80 10.75
N ARG A 215 -7.07 -9.61 9.88
CA ARG A 215 -6.92 -9.94 8.46
C ARG A 215 -5.82 -9.10 7.79
N ILE A 216 -5.78 -7.80 8.05
CA ILE A 216 -4.72 -6.91 7.52
C ILE A 216 -3.36 -7.28 8.12
N ALA A 217 -3.29 -7.44 9.45
CA ALA A 217 -2.06 -7.83 10.15
C ALA A 217 -1.51 -9.14 9.59
N LYS A 218 -2.36 -10.13 9.34
CA LYS A 218 -1.97 -11.41 8.74
C LYS A 218 -1.35 -11.22 7.36
N VAL A 219 -1.92 -10.38 6.48
CA VAL A 219 -1.33 -10.10 5.17
C VAL A 219 0.07 -9.52 5.30
N TRP A 220 0.25 -8.53 6.18
CA TRP A 220 1.55 -7.90 6.39
C TRP A 220 2.58 -8.86 7.02
N ARG A 221 2.17 -9.71 7.96
CA ARG A 221 3.02 -10.78 8.52
C ARG A 221 3.41 -11.79 7.45
N ASP A 222 2.46 -12.23 6.62
CA ASP A 222 2.71 -13.24 5.59
C ASP A 222 3.72 -12.76 4.53
N GLY A 223 3.77 -11.46 4.24
CA GLY A 223 4.74 -10.86 3.32
C GLY A 223 5.94 -10.20 3.99
N ALA A 224 6.16 -10.43 5.30
CA ALA A 224 7.30 -9.89 6.02
C ALA A 224 8.64 -10.33 5.40
N ASP A 225 8.75 -11.58 4.96
CA ASP A 225 9.96 -12.11 4.32
C ASP A 225 10.27 -11.40 2.99
N LEU A 226 9.24 -11.10 2.20
CA LEU A 226 9.41 -10.35 0.94
C LEU A 226 9.86 -8.92 1.24
N ASN A 227 9.22 -8.25 2.20
CA ASN A 227 9.60 -6.91 2.63
C ASN A 227 11.04 -6.87 3.16
N ALA A 228 11.44 -7.87 3.95
CA ALA A 228 12.80 -7.98 4.48
C ALA A 228 13.83 -8.22 3.38
N TRP A 229 13.53 -9.12 2.43
CA TRP A 229 14.40 -9.35 1.27
C TRP A 229 14.60 -8.05 0.47
N LEU A 230 13.51 -7.34 0.16
CA LEU A 230 13.57 -6.06 -0.57
C LEU A 230 14.39 -5.02 0.19
N ALA A 231 14.19 -4.89 1.50
CA ALA A 231 14.97 -3.95 2.31
C ALA A 231 16.46 -4.26 2.29
N ARG A 232 16.85 -5.53 2.47
CA ARG A 232 18.26 -5.96 2.48
C ARG A 232 18.97 -5.72 1.14
N HIS A 233 18.26 -5.83 0.03
CA HIS A 233 18.86 -5.76 -1.31
C HIS A 233 18.76 -4.39 -1.97
N LEU A 234 17.77 -3.56 -1.61
CA LEU A 234 17.50 -2.30 -2.29
C LEU A 234 17.93 -1.08 -1.46
N ASP A 235 17.66 -1.14 -0.16
CA ASP A 235 17.93 -0.02 0.73
C ASP A 235 19.45 -0.02 1.00
N SER A 236 20.09 1.14 0.86
CA SER A 236 21.52 1.24 1.15
C SER A 236 21.76 0.90 2.62
N ALA A 237 22.80 0.12 2.92
CA ALA A 237 23.29 -0.02 4.27
C ALA A 237 23.55 1.40 4.80
N LYS A 238 22.90 1.76 5.91
CA LYS A 238 23.28 2.98 6.62
C LYS A 238 24.71 2.76 7.09
N GLY A 239 25.66 3.45 6.46
CA GLY A 239 27.01 3.60 6.98
C GLY A 239 27.01 4.29 8.34
#